data_AF-A0A7J9GKV4-F1
#
_entry.id   AF-A0A7J9GKV4-F1
#
_cell.length_a   1.000
_cell.length_b   1.000
_cell.length_c   1.000
_cell.angle_alpha   90.00
_cell.angle_beta   90.00
_cell.angle_gamma   90.00
#
_symmetry.space_group_name_H-M   'P 1'
#
loop_
_entity.id
_entity.type
_entity.pdbx_description
1 polymer ?
#
loop_
_entity_poly.entity_id
_entity_poly.type
_entity_poly.pdbx_seq_one_letter_code
_entity_poly.pdbx_strand_id
1 'polypeptide(L)'
;KENLCLYGLPNETWEVNLPVEEVPPELPEPALGINFARDGMQEKDWLSLVAVHSDSWLLAVAFYFGARFSFGKNERKRLFRMINELPTIFEVVTGNVKQPTDQYANHNSSGKSKSSA
;
A
#
# COMPACT_ATOMS: atom_id res chain seq x y z
N LYS A 1 -0.03 23.21 16.45
CA LYS A 1 0.23 21.80 16.86
C LYS A 1 1.30 21.27 15.93
N GLU A 2 2.18 20.40 16.42
CA GLU A 2 3.16 19.74 15.56
C GLU A 2 2.46 18.80 14.56
N ASN A 3 3.13 18.50 13.45
CA ASN A 3 2.58 17.66 12.40
C ASN A 3 2.88 16.18 12.71
N LEU A 4 1.83 15.37 12.83
CA LEU A 4 1.94 13.97 13.21
C LEU A 4 1.78 13.05 12.00
N CYS A 5 2.35 11.86 12.10
CA CYS A 5 2.18 10.75 11.15
C CYS A 5 1.52 9.55 11.85
N LEU A 6 0.94 8.64 11.06
CA LEU A 6 0.50 7.32 11.52
C LEU A 6 1.48 6.26 11.03
N TYR A 7 2.00 5.46 11.96
CA TYR A 7 2.91 4.34 11.69
C TYR A 7 2.22 3.02 12.00
N GLY A 8 2.38 2.05 11.11
CA GLY A 8 2.03 0.65 11.34
C GLY A 8 3.30 -0.18 11.55
N LEU A 9 3.33 -1.01 12.59
CA LEU A 9 4.48 -1.84 12.95
C LEU A 9 4.22 -3.32 12.58
N PRO A 10 5.28 -4.12 12.32
CA PRO A 10 5.13 -5.52 11.91
C PRO A 10 4.49 -6.43 12.97
N ASN A 11 4.45 -6.01 14.23
CA ASN A 11 3.81 -6.70 15.36
C ASN A 11 2.30 -6.36 15.47
N GLU A 12 1.70 -5.83 14.40
CA GLU A 12 0.28 -5.47 14.32
C GLU A 12 -0.15 -4.32 15.26
N THR A 13 0.81 -3.56 15.80
CA THR A 13 0.52 -2.32 16.55
C THR A 13 0.69 -1.09 15.67
N TRP A 14 0.16 0.03 16.12
CA TRP A 14 0.27 1.32 15.43
C TRP A 14 0.65 2.42 16.41
N GLU A 15 1.26 3.49 15.89
CA GLU A 15 1.69 4.65 16.65
C GLU A 15 1.37 5.94 15.91
N VAL A 16 0.99 6.98 16.64
CA VAL A 16 0.88 8.34 16.11
C VAL A 16 2.01 9.16 16.74
N ASN A 17 2.97 9.55 15.92
CA ASN A 17 4.20 10.18 16.38
C ASN A 17 4.71 11.22 15.38
N LEU A 18 5.72 11.99 15.77
CA LEU A 18 6.46 12.88 14.87
C LEU A 18 7.20 12.09 13.77
N PRO A 19 7.49 12.72 12.62
CA PRO A 19 8.40 12.15 11.64
C PRO A 19 9.77 11.86 12.28
N VAL A 20 10.46 10.84 11.77
CA VAL A 20 11.79 10.47 12.28
C VAL A 20 12.78 11.60 11.97
N GLU A 21 13.63 11.96 12.93
CA GLU A 21 14.60 13.07 12.76
C GLU A 21 15.85 12.68 11.94
N GLU A 22 16.04 11.40 11.63
CA GLU A 22 17.21 10.89 10.91
C GLU A 22 17.27 11.37 9.45
N VAL A 23 18.47 11.74 8.99
CA VAL A 23 18.71 12.24 7.62
C VAL A 23 19.85 11.46 6.95
N PRO A 24 19.57 10.66 5.90
CA PRO A 24 18.25 10.30 5.37
C PRO A 24 17.57 9.22 6.25
N PRO A 25 16.23 9.20 6.31
CA PRO A 25 15.49 8.18 7.03
C PRO A 25 15.71 6.80 6.39
N GLU A 26 15.72 5.75 7.22
CA GLU A 26 15.90 4.39 6.72
C GLU A 26 14.68 3.88 5.94
N LEU A 27 13.46 4.17 6.38
CA LEU A 27 12.23 3.75 5.72
C LEU A 27 11.54 4.93 5.03
N PRO A 28 10.72 4.68 3.98
CA PRO A 28 9.81 5.70 3.46
C PRO A 28 8.97 6.31 4.59
N GLU A 29 8.81 7.63 4.60
CA GLU A 29 8.02 8.31 5.63
C GLU A 29 6.51 8.26 5.31
N PRO A 30 5.64 8.10 6.33
CA PRO A 30 4.20 8.22 6.15
C PRO A 30 3.77 9.68 5.92
N ALA A 31 2.50 9.88 5.60
CA ALA A 31 1.96 11.22 5.40
C ALA A 31 2.06 12.08 6.67
N LEU A 32 2.70 13.24 6.54
CA LEU A 32 2.91 14.20 7.61
C LEU A 32 1.70 15.14 7.77
N GLY A 33 1.30 15.39 9.01
CA GLY A 33 0.28 16.38 9.34
C GLY A 33 -1.15 15.86 9.22
N ILE A 34 -1.37 14.55 9.40
CA ILE A 34 -2.73 13.96 9.37
C ILE A 34 -3.67 14.61 10.39
N ASN A 35 -3.12 15.15 11.48
CA ASN A 35 -3.84 15.83 12.54
C ASN A 35 -4.30 17.25 12.16
N PHE A 36 -3.76 17.85 11.09
CA PHE A 36 -4.16 19.19 10.64
C PHE A 36 -5.53 19.19 9.96
N ALA A 37 -5.79 18.19 9.12
CA ALA A 37 -7.04 18.08 8.37
C ALA A 37 -8.22 17.57 9.23
N ARG A 38 -7.95 16.96 10.39
CA ARG A 38 -8.93 16.23 11.20
C ARG A 38 -10.18 17.03 11.53
N ASP A 39 -10.01 18.26 12.03
CA ASP A 39 -11.13 19.08 12.51
C ASP A 39 -11.78 19.89 11.36
N GLY A 40 -11.24 19.78 10.13
CA GLY A 40 -11.69 20.51 8.93
C GLY A 40 -12.58 19.71 7.96
N MET A 41 -12.89 18.45 8.27
CA MET A 41 -13.75 17.58 7.45
C MET A 41 -14.54 16.59 8.30
N GLN A 42 -15.48 15.85 7.69
CA GLN A 42 -16.20 14.80 8.40
C GLN A 42 -15.22 13.69 8.81
N GLU A 43 -15.43 13.11 9.99
CA GLU A 43 -14.56 12.07 10.54
C GLU A 43 -14.35 10.90 9.56
N LYS A 44 -15.41 10.46 8.88
CA LYS A 44 -15.34 9.40 7.87
C LYS A 44 -14.44 9.76 6.68
N ASP A 45 -14.46 11.03 6.26
CA ASP A 45 -13.68 11.53 5.12
C ASP A 45 -12.21 11.67 5.54
N TRP A 46 -11.97 12.10 6.78
CA TRP A 46 -10.65 12.13 7.38
C TRP A 46 -10.04 10.73 7.51
N LEU A 47 -10.79 9.76 8.05
CA LEU A 47 -10.35 8.37 8.14
C LEU A 47 -10.06 7.78 6.76
N SER A 48 -10.89 8.08 5.77
CA SER A 48 -10.67 7.67 4.38
C SER A 48 -9.38 8.27 3.79
N LEU A 49 -9.10 9.54 4.07
CA LEU A 49 -7.87 10.21 3.65
C LEU A 49 -6.63 9.54 4.30
N VAL A 50 -6.67 9.32 5.62
CA VAL A 50 -5.60 8.64 6.35
C VAL A 50 -5.39 7.22 5.81
N ALA A 51 -6.46 6.50 5.47
CA ALA A 51 -6.40 5.17 4.90
C ALA A 51 -5.66 5.13 3.54
N VAL A 52 -6.01 6.01 2.59
CA VAL A 52 -5.34 6.09 1.28
C VAL A 52 -3.84 6.40 1.40
N HIS A 53 -3.49 7.31 2.31
CA HIS A 53 -2.08 7.61 2.59
C HIS A 53 -1.35 6.42 3.22
N SER A 54 -2.01 5.69 4.12
CA SER A 54 -1.46 4.49 4.77
C SER A 54 -1.25 3.36 3.77
N ASP A 55 -2.21 3.11 2.85
CA ASP A 55 -2.07 2.14 1.77
C ASP A 55 -0.84 2.43 0.89
N SER A 56 -0.67 3.69 0.51
CA SER A 56 0.46 4.14 -0.31
C SER A 56 1.79 3.97 0.44
N TRP A 57 1.81 4.27 1.72
CA TRP A 57 2.99 4.13 2.58
C TRP A 57 3.40 2.66 2.76
N LEU A 58 2.44 1.76 3.03
CA LEU A 58 2.71 0.32 3.14
C LEU A 58 3.29 -0.26 1.85
N LEU A 59 2.76 0.16 0.69
CA LEU A 59 3.30 -0.24 -0.60
C LEU A 59 4.75 0.26 -0.78
N ALA A 60 5.03 1.52 -0.42
CA ALA A 60 6.38 2.07 -0.48
C ALA A 60 7.36 1.29 0.43
N VAL A 61 6.98 1.00 1.67
CA VAL A 61 7.79 0.22 2.63
C VAL A 61 8.05 -1.20 2.11
N ALA A 62 7.02 -1.89 1.61
CA ALA A 62 7.17 -3.23 1.07
C ALA A 62 8.16 -3.28 -0.12
N PHE A 63 8.07 -2.32 -1.04
CA PHE A 63 8.96 -2.25 -2.20
C PHE A 63 10.36 -1.72 -1.86
N TYR A 64 10.49 -0.91 -0.81
CA TYR A 64 11.78 -0.54 -0.25
C TYR A 64 12.54 -1.77 0.24
N PHE A 65 11.90 -2.61 1.06
CA PHE A 65 12.50 -3.89 1.48
C PHE A 65 12.74 -4.83 0.30
N GLY A 66 11.81 -4.89 -0.66
CA GLY A 66 12.04 -5.63 -1.90
C GLY A 66 13.33 -5.22 -2.61
N ALA A 67 13.60 -3.91 -2.73
CA ALA A 67 14.84 -3.41 -3.31
C ALA A 67 16.07 -3.77 -2.45
N ARG A 68 16.00 -3.61 -1.12
CA ARG A 68 17.07 -3.99 -0.18
C ARG A 68 17.39 -5.49 -0.24
N PHE A 69 16.40 -6.34 -0.48
CA PHE A 69 16.56 -7.78 -0.68
C PHE A 69 16.84 -8.18 -2.14
N SER A 70 17.15 -7.22 -3.00
CA SER A 70 17.49 -7.45 -4.42
C SER A 70 16.38 -8.15 -5.24
N PHE A 71 15.10 -7.85 -4.95
CA PHE A 71 13.98 -8.40 -5.70
C PHE A 71 14.03 -7.96 -7.17
N GLY A 72 14.08 -8.93 -8.07
CA GLY A 72 13.96 -8.76 -9.50
C GLY A 72 12.52 -8.56 -9.96
N LYS A 73 12.32 -8.62 -11.27
CA LYS A 73 10.99 -8.40 -11.89
C LYS A 73 9.93 -9.38 -11.38
N ASN A 74 10.29 -10.65 -11.21
CA ASN A 74 9.34 -11.71 -10.87
C ASN A 74 8.96 -11.64 -9.38
N GLU A 75 9.93 -11.37 -8.51
CA GLU A 75 9.73 -11.22 -7.07
C GLU A 75 8.87 -9.99 -6.78
N ARG A 76 9.13 -8.87 -7.44
CA ARG A 76 8.28 -7.66 -7.36
C ARG A 76 6.85 -7.93 -7.82
N LYS A 77 6.68 -8.69 -8.92
CA LYS A 77 5.34 -9.09 -9.40
C LYS A 77 4.61 -9.99 -8.40
N ARG A 78 5.33 -10.94 -7.79
CA ARG A 78 4.77 -11.83 -6.76
C ARG A 78 4.36 -11.04 -5.50
N LEU A 79 5.22 -10.14 -5.03
CA LEU A 79 4.94 -9.27 -3.89
C LEU A 79 3.68 -8.42 -4.15
N PHE A 80 3.60 -7.75 -5.30
CA PHE A 80 2.43 -6.94 -5.67
C PHE A 80 1.15 -7.77 -5.71
N ARG A 81 1.21 -9.00 -6.24
CA ARG A 81 0.05 -9.89 -6.28
C ARG A 81 -0.43 -10.22 -4.87
N MET A 82 0.47 -10.61 -3.97
CA MET A 82 0.10 -10.94 -2.58
C MET A 82 -0.50 -9.74 -1.84
N ILE A 83 0.03 -8.53 -2.07
CA ILE A 83 -0.53 -7.30 -1.49
C ILE A 83 -1.96 -7.06 -1.99
N ASN A 84 -2.20 -7.22 -3.30
CA ASN A 84 -3.52 -6.98 -3.91
C ASN A 84 -4.53 -8.11 -3.70
N GLU A 85 -4.13 -9.25 -3.13
CA GLU A 85 -5.08 -10.29 -2.68
C GLU A 85 -5.84 -9.85 -1.41
N LEU A 86 -5.37 -8.79 -0.74
CA LEU A 86 -6.03 -8.19 0.41
C LEU A 86 -6.79 -6.92 -0.01
N PRO A 87 -7.92 -6.60 0.64
CA PRO A 87 -8.55 -5.30 0.47
C PRO A 87 -7.63 -4.20 1.01
N THR A 88 -7.69 -3.03 0.39
CA THR A 88 -6.96 -1.87 0.91
C THR A 88 -7.57 -1.38 2.22
N ILE A 89 -6.79 -0.66 3.02
CA ILE A 89 -7.31 -0.02 4.25
C ILE A 89 -8.46 0.91 3.87
N PHE A 90 -8.35 1.64 2.77
CA PHE A 90 -9.42 2.49 2.27
C PHE A 90 -10.70 1.71 1.93
N GLU A 91 -10.59 0.56 1.26
CA GLU A 91 -11.76 -0.29 0.96
C GLU A 91 -12.42 -0.81 2.23
N VAL A 92 -11.64 -1.19 3.24
CA VAL A 92 -12.15 -1.62 4.55
C VAL A 92 -12.85 -0.48 5.28
N VAL A 93 -12.22 0.69 5.39
CA VAL A 93 -12.76 1.86 6.11
C VAL A 93 -14.02 2.42 5.43
N THR A 94 -14.10 2.36 4.11
CA THR A 94 -15.26 2.84 3.34
C THR A 94 -16.34 1.78 3.13
N GLY A 95 -16.10 0.53 3.53
CA GLY A 95 -17.03 -0.58 3.32
C GLY A 95 -17.14 -1.05 1.86
N ASN A 96 -16.18 -0.67 1.01
CA ASN A 96 -16.16 -0.98 -0.43
C ASN A 96 -15.30 -2.21 -0.76
N VAL A 97 -15.18 -3.17 0.17
CA VAL A 97 -14.39 -4.39 -0.01
C VAL A 97 -14.92 -5.18 -1.21
N LYS A 98 -14.10 -5.26 -2.26
CA LYS A 98 -14.41 -6.08 -3.45
C LYS A 98 -14.14 -7.55 -3.12
N GLN A 99 -15.03 -8.43 -3.55
CA GLN A 99 -14.75 -9.86 -3.50
C GLN A 99 -13.58 -10.19 -4.44
N PRO A 100 -12.67 -11.12 -4.08
CA PRO A 100 -11.52 -11.46 -4.90
C PRO A 100 -11.99 -11.91 -6.29
N THR A 101 -11.55 -11.23 -7.35
CA THR A 101 -11.82 -11.62 -8.72
C THR A 101 -10.83 -12.70 -9.15
N ASP A 102 -11.33 -13.89 -9.50
CA ASP A 102 -10.61 -15.03 -10.09
C ASP A 102 -10.04 -14.75 -11.51
N GLN A 103 -9.51 -13.56 -11.80
CA GLN A 103 -9.17 -13.14 -13.16
C GLN A 103 -7.69 -13.21 -13.53
N TYR A 104 -6.80 -13.63 -12.65
CA TYR A 104 -5.36 -13.63 -12.96
C TYR A 104 -4.78 -14.98 -13.43
N ALA A 105 -5.63 -15.92 -13.81
CA ALA A 105 -5.24 -17.20 -14.42
C ALA A 105 -5.59 -17.24 -15.91
N ASN A 106 -4.94 -16.44 -16.76
CA ASN A 106 -4.73 -16.78 -18.18
C ASN A 106 -3.87 -15.74 -18.91
N HIS A 107 -2.55 -15.92 -18.82
CA HIS A 107 -1.65 -15.39 -19.86
C HIS A 107 -0.56 -16.42 -20.14
N ASN A 108 -0.98 -17.63 -20.53
CA ASN A 108 -0.09 -18.63 -21.12
C ASN A 108 -0.90 -19.55 -22.05
N SER A 109 -1.11 -19.12 -23.29
CA SER A 109 -1.42 -20.04 -24.39
C SER A 109 -0.59 -19.64 -25.61
N SER A 110 0.64 -20.14 -25.62
CA SER A 110 1.37 -20.44 -26.84
C SER A 110 0.56 -21.42 -27.70
N GLY A 111 -0.01 -20.94 -28.80
CA GLY A 111 -0.73 -21.76 -29.78
C GLY A 111 -0.36 -21.34 -31.21
N LYS A 112 0.48 -22.15 -31.85
CA LYS A 112 0.82 -22.08 -33.28
C LYS A 112 -0.44 -22.08 -34.16
N SER A 113 -0.50 -21.19 -35.14
CA SER A 113 -1.32 -21.38 -36.35
C SER A 113 -0.53 -20.90 -37.57
N LYS A 114 0.07 -21.84 -38.30
CA LYS A 114 0.47 -21.68 -39.71
C LYS A 114 -0.81 -21.55 -40.54
N SER A 115 -0.93 -20.52 -41.36
CA SER A 115 -1.90 -20.48 -42.46
C SER A 115 -1.15 -20.49 -43.79
N SER A 116 -1.22 -21.63 -44.48
CA SER A 116 -0.94 -21.76 -45.90
C SER A 116 -2.26 -22.04 -46.59
N ALA A 117 -2.72 -21.11 -47.43
CA ALA A 117 -3.54 -21.29 -48.62
C ALA A 117 -3.59 -19.93 -49.34
#